data_AF-X1I554-F1
#
_entry.id   AF-X1I554-F1
#
_cell.length_a   1.000
_cell.length_b   1.000
_cell.length_c   1.000
_cell.angle_alpha   90.00
_cell.angle_beta   90.00
_cell.angle_gamma   90.00
#
_symmetry.space_group_name_H-M   'P 1'
#
loop_
_entity.id
_entity.type
_entity.pdbx_description
1 polymer ?
#
loop_
_entity_poly.entity_id
_entity_poly.type
_entity_poly.pdbx_seq_one_letter_code
_entity_poly.pdbx_strand_id
1 'polypeptide(L)'
;MNYRNYKFMAQSAKLYTGTLVHDINMQDPISSMVIHLQPHNIQEDQTAHPCAIITKIEIVDGSDVLYSLDGFQAEALDWYALGGKFRQNCNYCLNDGFEDRFIGLNFGRYLWDPVYAFDPKQFTNPQLRISYQSTLGANAADYFYLTMWANMFDGKVPSLRGFLMT
;
A
#
# COMPACT_ATOMS: atom_id res chain seq x y z
N MET A 1 13.91 -6.18 -20.06
CA MET A 1 13.45 -6.78 -18.79
C MET A 1 11.94 -6.59 -18.80
N ASN A 2 11.17 -7.65 -18.59
CA ASN A 2 9.71 -7.56 -18.68
C ASN A 2 9.17 -7.23 -17.28
N TYR A 3 8.04 -6.54 -17.24
CA TYR A 3 7.40 -6.11 -16.01
C TYR A 3 5.89 -6.35 -16.15
N ARG A 4 5.22 -6.62 -15.03
CA ARG A 4 3.76 -6.76 -15.01
C ARG A 4 3.14 -6.08 -13.80
N ASN A 5 1.92 -5.62 -13.99
CA ASN A 5 1.03 -5.21 -12.90
C ASN A 5 0.17 -6.42 -12.51
N TYR A 6 0.25 -6.81 -11.24
CA TYR A 6 -0.57 -7.87 -10.68
C TYR A 6 -1.59 -7.26 -9.72
N LYS A 7 -2.88 -7.57 -9.88
CA LYS A 7 -3.90 -7.20 -8.90
C LYS A 7 -3.73 -8.08 -7.67
N PHE A 8 -3.06 -7.54 -6.66
CA PHE A 8 -2.67 -8.25 -5.44
C PHE A 8 -3.86 -8.47 -4.52
N MET A 9 -4.70 -7.45 -4.35
CA MET A 9 -5.98 -7.55 -3.65
C MET A 9 -7.08 -7.00 -4.53
N ALA A 10 -8.17 -7.76 -4.66
CA ALA A 10 -9.39 -7.25 -5.28
C ALA A 10 -10.04 -6.20 -4.38
N GLN A 11 -10.76 -5.28 -5.01
CA GLN A 11 -11.50 -4.24 -4.31
C GLN A 11 -12.47 -4.87 -3.33
N SER A 12 -12.44 -4.44 -2.07
CA SER A 12 -13.40 -4.89 -1.06
C SER A 12 -13.71 -3.79 -0.07
N ALA A 13 -14.98 -3.73 0.35
CA ALA A 13 -15.43 -2.79 1.37
C ALA A 13 -14.91 -3.21 2.75
N LYS A 14 -14.56 -2.23 3.58
CA LYS A 14 -14.13 -2.39 4.97
C LYS A 14 -14.89 -1.39 5.83
N LEU A 15 -15.41 -1.90 6.94
CA LEU A 15 -16.17 -1.13 7.93
C LEU A 15 -15.48 -1.22 9.29
N TYR A 16 -15.76 -0.23 10.15
CA TYR A 16 -15.26 -0.16 11.53
C TYR A 16 -13.73 -0.31 11.60
N THR A 17 -13.24 -1.01 12.62
CA THR A 17 -11.83 -1.34 12.86
C THR A 17 -11.56 -2.79 12.48
N GLY A 18 -10.40 -3.06 11.88
CA GLY A 18 -9.99 -4.42 11.60
C GLY A 18 -8.55 -4.54 11.09
N THR A 19 -8.15 -5.76 10.78
CA THR A 19 -6.86 -6.06 10.17
C THR A 19 -7.07 -7.01 9.00
N LEU A 20 -6.61 -6.61 7.82
CA LEU A 20 -6.49 -7.48 6.65
C LEU A 20 -5.18 -8.24 6.76
N VAL A 21 -5.23 -9.54 6.50
CA VAL A 21 -4.05 -10.39 6.39
C VAL A 21 -4.09 -11.06 5.02
N HIS A 22 -2.98 -11.03 4.30
CA HIS A 22 -2.86 -11.64 2.98
C HIS A 22 -1.48 -12.23 2.78
N ASP A 23 -1.45 -13.52 2.45
CA ASP A 23 -0.21 -14.24 2.20
C ASP A 23 0.41 -13.82 0.86
N ILE A 24 1.71 -13.55 0.85
CA ILE A 24 2.45 -13.16 -0.36
C ILE A 24 3.01 -14.43 -1.01
N ASN A 25 2.18 -15.11 -1.80
CA ASN A 25 2.53 -16.41 -2.41
C ASN A 25 3.21 -16.32 -3.79
N MET A 26 3.60 -15.12 -4.22
CA MET A 26 4.18 -14.92 -5.55
C MET A 26 5.65 -15.34 -5.64
N GLN A 27 6.07 -15.75 -6.84
CA GLN A 27 7.42 -16.27 -7.07
C GLN A 27 8.38 -15.23 -7.66
N ASP A 28 7.85 -14.19 -8.29
CA ASP A 28 8.68 -13.17 -8.92
C ASP A 28 8.89 -11.98 -7.98
N PRO A 29 10.05 -11.30 -8.04
CA PRO A 29 10.28 -10.15 -7.20
C PRO A 29 9.29 -9.01 -7.44
N ILE A 30 9.05 -8.25 -6.38
CA ILE A 30 8.11 -7.15 -6.32
C ILE A 30 8.90 -5.86 -6.15
N SER A 31 8.80 -4.96 -7.12
CA SER A 31 9.46 -3.66 -7.05
C SER A 31 8.73 -2.68 -6.15
N SER A 32 7.39 -2.70 -6.19
CA SER A 32 6.55 -1.93 -5.28
C SER A 32 5.16 -2.54 -5.18
N MET A 33 4.43 -2.17 -4.14
CA MET A 33 2.99 -2.37 -4.06
C MET A 33 2.30 -1.02 -3.93
N VAL A 34 1.10 -0.87 -4.47
CA VAL A 34 0.33 0.37 -4.40
C VAL A 34 -1.05 0.06 -3.84
N ILE A 35 -1.35 0.68 -2.70
CA ILE A 35 -2.68 0.66 -2.08
C ILE A 35 -3.49 1.77 -2.73
N HIS A 36 -4.73 1.45 -3.09
CA HIS A 36 -5.76 2.42 -3.43
C HIS A 36 -6.86 2.35 -2.39
N LEU A 37 -6.93 3.42 -1.62
CA LEU A 37 -7.84 3.62 -0.52
C LEU A 37 -8.94 4.58 -1.00
N GLN A 38 -10.18 4.13 -0.87
CA GLN A 38 -11.35 4.89 -1.29
C GLN A 38 -12.35 5.01 -0.15
N PRO A 39 -12.15 5.97 0.77
CA PRO A 39 -13.11 6.21 1.84
C PRO A 39 -14.40 6.80 1.28
N HIS A 40 -15.52 6.38 1.83
CA HIS A 40 -16.83 6.94 1.52
C HIS A 40 -17.10 8.15 2.41
N ASN A 41 -17.32 9.32 1.80
CA ASN A 41 -17.55 10.57 2.50
C ASN A 41 -19.04 10.71 2.86
N ILE A 42 -19.34 10.96 4.13
CA ILE A 42 -20.72 11.18 4.61
C ILE A 42 -21.03 12.66 4.89
N GLN A 43 -20.05 13.54 4.68
CA GLN A 43 -20.10 14.97 4.93
C GLN A 43 -19.29 15.74 3.87
N GLU A 44 -19.50 17.06 3.81
CA GLU A 44 -18.77 17.96 2.90
C GLU A 44 -17.52 18.58 3.58
N ASP A 45 -17.42 18.46 4.90
CA ASP A 45 -16.32 19.00 5.69
C ASP A 45 -15.16 18.00 5.81
N GLN A 46 -13.94 18.47 5.57
CA GLN A 46 -12.72 17.70 5.78
C GLN A 46 -12.42 17.55 7.27
N THR A 47 -12.88 16.45 7.86
CA THR A 47 -12.69 16.17 9.29
C THR A 47 -11.31 15.61 9.63
N ALA A 48 -10.71 14.83 8.73
CA ALA A 48 -9.43 14.19 8.93
C ALA A 48 -8.77 13.80 7.60
N HIS A 49 -7.47 13.51 7.64
CA HIS A 49 -6.73 13.08 6.45
C HIS A 49 -7.03 11.60 6.13
N PRO A 50 -7.28 11.19 4.87
CA PRO A 50 -7.61 9.80 4.50
C PRO A 50 -6.60 8.75 4.97
N CYS A 51 -5.31 9.09 4.97
CA CYS A 51 -4.25 8.17 5.44
C CYS A 51 -4.39 7.77 6.91
N ALA A 52 -5.12 8.52 7.74
CA ALA A 52 -5.41 8.14 9.12
C ALA A 52 -6.26 6.87 9.24
N ILE A 53 -6.98 6.48 8.18
CA ILE A 53 -7.73 5.22 8.14
C ILE A 53 -6.81 4.02 8.28
N ILE A 54 -5.60 4.10 7.72
CA ILE A 54 -4.61 3.02 7.81
C ILE A 54 -3.74 3.27 9.03
N THR A 55 -4.03 2.53 10.10
CA THR A 55 -3.32 2.65 11.37
C THR A 55 -2.01 1.89 11.38
N LYS A 56 -1.87 0.87 10.52
CA LYS A 56 -0.62 0.11 10.36
C LYS A 56 -0.59 -0.66 9.05
N ILE A 57 0.58 -0.73 8.43
CA ILE A 57 0.93 -1.54 7.27
C ILE A 57 2.18 -2.32 7.65
N GLU A 58 2.09 -3.65 7.62
CA GLU A 58 3.20 -4.52 7.96
C GLU A 58 3.44 -5.56 6.88
N ILE A 59 4.70 -5.86 6.63
CA ILE A 59 5.11 -7.10 5.96
C ILE A 59 5.86 -7.91 7.01
N VAL A 60 5.42 -9.15 7.22
CA VAL A 60 5.97 -10.03 8.25
C VAL A 60 6.30 -11.40 7.66
N ASP A 61 7.31 -12.08 8.21
CA ASP A 61 7.58 -13.49 7.95
C ASP A 61 7.59 -14.23 9.30
N GLY A 62 6.49 -14.89 9.63
CA GLY A 62 6.31 -15.49 10.96
C GLY A 62 6.31 -14.43 12.08
N SER A 63 7.37 -14.43 12.91
CA SER A 63 7.59 -13.44 13.98
C SER A 63 8.39 -12.22 13.53
N ASP A 64 9.05 -12.28 12.38
CA ASP A 64 9.95 -11.24 11.92
C ASP A 64 9.16 -10.15 11.19
N VAL A 65 9.37 -8.90 11.60
CA VAL A 65 8.75 -7.73 10.97
C VAL A 65 9.72 -7.13 9.97
N LEU A 66 9.37 -7.21 8.70
CA LEU A 66 10.20 -6.77 7.56
C LEU A 66 9.92 -5.33 7.15
N TYR A 67 8.71 -4.85 7.42
CA TYR A 67 8.23 -3.50 7.14
C TYR A 67 7.12 -3.19 8.15
N SER A 68 7.07 -1.98 8.71
CA SER A 68 6.02 -1.58 9.64
C SER A 68 5.88 -0.06 9.71
N LEU A 69 4.91 0.48 8.98
CA LEU A 69 4.61 1.92 8.94
C LEU A 69 3.11 2.18 9.04
N ASP A 70 2.71 3.34 9.55
CA ASP A 70 1.32 3.80 9.43
C ASP A 70 1.03 4.42 8.05
N GLY A 71 -0.23 4.77 7.79
CA GLY A 71 -0.63 5.35 6.50
C GLY A 71 0.05 6.69 6.18
N PHE A 72 0.32 7.53 7.19
CA PHE A 72 1.02 8.81 6.98
C PHE A 72 2.48 8.60 6.64
N GLN A 73 3.16 7.73 7.38
CA GLN A 73 4.57 7.40 7.18
C GLN A 73 4.78 6.77 5.80
N ALA A 74 3.93 5.81 5.42
CA ALA A 74 4.00 5.16 4.12
C ALA A 74 3.81 6.15 2.98
N GLU A 75 2.82 7.05 3.07
CA GLU A 75 2.62 8.07 2.04
C GLU A 75 3.75 9.09 1.99
N ALA A 76 4.29 9.50 3.14
CA ALA A 76 5.41 10.44 3.19
C ALA A 76 6.64 9.85 2.49
N LEU A 77 6.98 8.59 2.75
CA LEU A 77 8.08 7.91 2.07
C LEU A 77 7.84 7.75 0.57
N ASP A 78 6.61 7.45 0.17
CA ASP A 78 6.24 7.36 -1.23
C ASP A 78 6.40 8.72 -1.94
N TRP A 79 5.99 9.82 -1.30
CA TRP A 79 6.19 11.17 -1.79
C TRP A 79 7.68 11.50 -2.00
N TYR A 80 8.55 11.11 -1.06
CA TYR A 80 10.00 11.24 -1.21
C TYR A 80 10.54 10.39 -2.37
N ALA A 81 10.10 9.14 -2.50
CA ALA A 81 10.49 8.23 -3.57
C ALA A 81 10.08 8.75 -4.96
N LEU A 82 8.99 9.53 -5.04
CA LEU A 82 8.49 10.14 -6.26
C LEU A 82 9.04 11.55 -6.54
N GLY A 83 10.05 11.99 -5.79
CA GLY A 83 10.70 13.28 -6.00
C GLY A 83 9.80 14.46 -5.66
N GLY A 84 8.99 14.32 -4.61
CA GLY A 84 8.14 15.39 -4.09
C GLY A 84 6.75 15.46 -4.73
N LYS A 85 6.27 14.35 -5.30
CA LYS A 85 4.98 14.28 -6.01
C LYS A 85 4.07 13.25 -5.37
N PHE A 86 2.83 13.64 -5.12
CA PHE A 86 1.79 12.68 -4.73
C PHE A 86 1.34 11.84 -5.92
N ARG A 87 0.89 10.61 -5.62
CA ARG A 87 0.26 9.75 -6.62
C ARG A 87 -1.15 10.22 -6.99
N GLN A 88 -1.89 10.80 -6.04
CA GLN A 88 -3.18 11.44 -6.33
C GLN A 88 -3.03 12.87 -6.79
N ASN A 89 -4.04 13.33 -7.54
CA ASN A 89 -4.13 14.70 -8.04
C ASN A 89 -4.85 15.65 -7.07
N CYS A 90 -5.95 15.19 -6.45
CA CYS A 90 -6.73 16.00 -5.52
C CYS A 90 -7.43 15.13 -4.45
N ASN A 91 -7.73 15.73 -3.29
CA ASN A 91 -8.71 15.21 -2.34
C ASN A 91 -10.02 15.93 -2.61
N TYR A 92 -11.10 15.19 -2.88
CA TYR A 92 -12.40 15.75 -3.18
C TYR A 92 -13.36 15.51 -2.02
N CYS A 93 -13.95 16.58 -1.50
CA CYS A 93 -14.81 16.55 -0.31
C CYS A 93 -16.30 16.45 -0.65
N LEU A 94 -16.65 15.67 -1.67
CA LEU A 94 -18.05 15.51 -2.08
C LEU A 94 -18.77 14.58 -1.10
N ASN A 95 -19.90 15.02 -0.55
CA ASN A 95 -20.79 14.17 0.23
C ASN A 95 -21.36 13.03 -0.65
N ASP A 96 -21.46 11.83 -0.09
CA ASP A 96 -21.80 10.57 -0.77
C ASP A 96 -20.82 10.19 -1.90
N GLY A 97 -19.68 10.90 -1.96
CA GLY A 97 -18.56 10.61 -2.83
C GLY A 97 -17.59 9.63 -2.18
N PHE A 98 -16.67 9.10 -2.99
CA PHE A 98 -15.48 8.44 -2.45
C PHE A 98 -14.35 9.46 -2.34
N GLU A 99 -13.19 9.13 -1.80
CA GLU A 99 -11.95 9.83 -2.16
C GLU A 99 -11.03 8.86 -2.88
N ASP A 100 -9.99 9.35 -3.56
CA ASP A 100 -8.97 8.48 -4.13
C ASP A 100 -7.63 8.80 -3.52
N ARG A 101 -7.15 7.89 -2.65
CA ARG A 101 -5.82 7.97 -2.07
C ARG A 101 -4.96 6.82 -2.54
N PHE A 102 -3.77 7.11 -3.05
CA PHE A 102 -2.82 6.09 -3.53
C PHE A 102 -1.53 6.15 -2.72
N ILE A 103 -1.17 5.01 -2.11
CA ILE A 103 -0.01 4.91 -1.20
C ILE A 103 0.90 3.78 -1.69
N GLY A 104 2.13 4.13 -2.06
CA GLY A 104 3.15 3.19 -2.53
C GLY A 104 4.05 2.64 -1.42
N LEU A 105 4.22 1.32 -1.39
CA LEU A 105 5.28 0.62 -0.67
C LEU A 105 6.41 0.36 -1.68
N ASN A 106 7.49 1.12 -1.60
CA ASN A 106 8.59 1.05 -2.56
C ASN A 106 9.77 0.25 -1.97
N PHE A 107 10.14 -0.87 -2.60
CA PHE A 107 11.18 -1.78 -2.10
C PHE A 107 12.58 -1.50 -2.64
N GLY A 108 12.69 -0.64 -3.66
CA GLY A 108 13.94 -0.22 -4.28
C GLY A 108 14.11 1.30 -4.26
N ARG A 109 15.24 1.79 -4.80
CA ARG A 109 15.52 3.24 -4.88
C ARG A 109 14.59 3.96 -5.86
N TYR A 110 14.09 3.23 -6.84
CA TYR A 110 13.15 3.66 -7.86
C TYR A 110 12.36 2.45 -8.35
N LEU A 111 11.26 2.70 -9.06
CA LEU A 111 10.46 1.64 -9.66
C LEU A 111 11.30 0.86 -10.68
N TRP A 112 11.29 -0.47 -10.56
CA TRP A 112 12.07 -1.43 -11.34
C TRP A 112 13.58 -1.42 -11.08
N ASP A 113 14.02 -1.04 -9.86
CA ASP A 113 15.42 -1.12 -9.45
C ASP A 113 15.96 -2.56 -9.57
N PRO A 114 16.97 -2.81 -10.44
CA PRO A 114 17.48 -4.14 -10.69
C PRO A 114 18.41 -4.66 -9.57
N VAL A 115 18.63 -3.88 -8.52
CA VAL A 115 19.50 -4.24 -7.38
C VAL A 115 18.67 -4.46 -6.11
N TYR A 116 17.60 -3.69 -5.94
CA TYR A 116 16.78 -3.70 -4.73
C TYR A 116 15.30 -3.90 -5.05
N ALA A 117 14.73 -5.00 -4.55
CA ALA A 117 13.32 -5.34 -4.67
C ALA A 117 12.96 -6.40 -3.62
N PHE A 118 11.69 -6.48 -3.25
CA PHE A 118 11.22 -7.53 -2.34
C PHE A 118 11.14 -8.86 -3.10
N ASP A 119 11.91 -9.84 -2.68
CA ASP A 119 11.92 -11.18 -3.27
C ASP A 119 11.25 -12.17 -2.31
N PRO A 120 9.98 -12.57 -2.56
CA PRO A 120 9.26 -13.45 -1.65
C PRO A 120 9.95 -14.79 -1.40
N LYS A 121 10.80 -15.27 -2.32
CA LYS A 121 11.52 -16.54 -2.19
C LYS A 121 12.60 -16.54 -1.11
N GLN A 122 12.99 -15.37 -0.62
CA GLN A 122 13.95 -15.24 0.47
C GLN A 122 13.30 -15.41 1.86
N PHE A 123 11.98 -15.59 1.89
CA PHE A 123 11.16 -15.68 3.10
C PHE A 123 10.39 -17.00 3.14
N THR A 124 9.99 -17.45 4.33
CA THR A 124 9.31 -18.74 4.51
C THR A 124 7.80 -18.61 4.34
N ASN A 125 7.20 -17.61 4.96
CA ASN A 125 5.77 -17.31 4.94
C ASN A 125 5.52 -15.79 5.02
N PRO A 126 5.91 -15.02 3.99
CA PRO A 126 5.70 -13.59 3.99
C PRO A 126 4.21 -13.25 3.91
N GLN A 127 3.75 -12.35 4.77
CA GLN A 127 2.36 -11.87 4.84
C GLN A 127 2.34 -10.35 4.84
N LEU A 128 1.40 -9.78 4.07
CA LEU A 128 0.99 -8.39 4.21
C LEU A 128 -0.12 -8.30 5.26
N ARG A 129 0.01 -7.37 6.20
CA ARG A 129 -1.03 -7.02 7.17
C ARG A 129 -1.36 -5.53 7.07
N ILE A 130 -2.64 -5.19 6.98
CA ILE A 130 -3.11 -3.79 6.98
C ILE A 130 -4.15 -3.65 8.08
N SER A 131 -3.78 -2.94 9.14
CA SER A 131 -4.70 -2.55 10.21
C SER A 131 -5.33 -1.20 9.88
N TYR A 132 -6.63 -1.08 10.13
CA TYR A 132 -7.42 0.07 9.71
C TYR A 132 -8.53 0.42 10.69
N GLN A 133 -9.01 1.66 10.60
CA GLN A 133 -10.24 2.14 11.22
C GLN A 133 -10.89 3.18 10.31
N SER A 134 -12.05 2.82 9.74
CA SER A 134 -12.81 3.65 8.77
C SER A 134 -13.10 5.06 9.29
N THR A 135 -13.46 5.19 10.57
CA THR A 135 -13.91 6.46 11.16
C THR A 135 -12.80 7.47 11.46
N LEU A 136 -11.53 7.17 11.15
CA LEU A 136 -10.41 8.06 11.49
C LEU A 136 -10.02 9.04 10.37
N GLY A 137 -10.54 8.92 9.15
CA GLY A 137 -10.10 9.73 8.03
C GLY A 137 -11.22 10.23 7.12
N ALA A 138 -10.80 11.07 6.17
CA ALA A 138 -11.66 11.70 5.16
C ALA A 138 -12.79 12.54 5.79
N ASN A 139 -13.95 12.62 5.13
CA ASN A 139 -15.09 13.37 5.61
C ASN A 139 -16.02 12.48 6.44
N ALA A 140 -15.54 12.13 7.63
CA ALA A 140 -16.23 11.27 8.60
C ALA A 140 -16.57 9.87 8.06
N ALA A 141 -15.66 9.26 7.30
CA ALA A 141 -15.97 8.04 6.55
C ALA A 141 -16.54 6.90 7.41
N ASP A 142 -17.60 6.26 6.91
CA ASP A 142 -18.28 5.14 7.56
C ASP A 142 -17.77 3.78 7.04
N TYR A 143 -17.32 3.74 5.80
CA TYR A 143 -16.59 2.62 5.20
C TYR A 143 -15.57 3.10 4.17
N PHE A 144 -14.76 2.18 3.67
CA PHE A 144 -13.88 2.44 2.55
C PHE A 144 -13.72 1.20 1.66
N TYR A 145 -13.40 1.40 0.39
CA TYR A 145 -12.87 0.34 -0.46
C TYR A 145 -11.34 0.32 -0.41
N LEU A 146 -10.77 -0.87 -0.43
CA LEU A 146 -9.34 -1.08 -0.56
C LEU A 146 -9.05 -2.01 -1.74
N THR A 147 -8.17 -1.54 -2.64
CA THR A 147 -7.59 -2.33 -3.73
C THR A 147 -6.07 -2.27 -3.63
N MET A 148 -5.38 -3.31 -4.06
CA MET A 148 -3.91 -3.28 -4.09
C MET A 148 -3.36 -3.91 -5.36
N TRP A 149 -2.32 -3.28 -5.91
CA TRP A 149 -1.56 -3.82 -7.04
C TRP A 149 -0.10 -3.98 -6.67
N ALA A 150 0.53 -5.01 -7.24
CA ALA A 150 1.96 -5.24 -7.14
C ALA A 150 2.61 -5.02 -8.50
N ASN A 151 3.66 -4.21 -8.51
CA ASN A 151 4.57 -4.00 -9.62
C ASN A 151 5.64 -5.09 -9.58
N MET A 152 5.54 -6.09 -10.45
CA MET A 152 6.39 -7.29 -10.43
C MET A 152 7.35 -7.36 -11.62
N PHE A 153 8.53 -7.92 -11.39
CA PHE A 153 9.43 -8.32 -12.47
C PHE A 153 8.87 -9.55 -13.18
N ASP A 154 9.07 -9.64 -14.49
CA ASP A 154 8.57 -10.76 -15.31
C ASP A 154 9.70 -11.36 -16.16
N GLY A 155 9.83 -12.68 -16.10
CA GLY A 155 10.81 -13.48 -16.86
C GLY A 155 12.26 -13.36 -16.38
N LYS A 156 12.90 -12.18 -16.51
CA LYS A 156 14.30 -11.99 -16.10
C LYS A 156 14.39 -11.43 -14.69
N VAL A 157 14.65 -12.31 -13.73
CA VAL A 157 14.86 -11.97 -12.32
C VAL A 157 16.13 -11.13 -12.19
N PRO A 158 16.06 -9.92 -11.59
CA PRO A 158 17.25 -9.14 -11.26
C PRO A 158 18.15 -9.86 -10.26
N SER A 159 19.46 -9.56 -10.27
CA SER A 159 20.39 -10.06 -9.25
C SER A 159 20.27 -9.19 -7.99
N LEU A 160 19.24 -9.47 -7.21
CA LEU A 160 18.88 -8.68 -6.03
C LEU A 160 19.86 -8.85 -4.88
N ARG A 161 20.08 -7.77 -4.14
CA ARG A 161 20.86 -7.77 -2.89
C ARG A 161 19.97 -7.72 -1.64
N GLY A 162 18.65 -7.64 -1.82
CA GLY A 162 17.66 -7.42 -0.78
C GLY A 162 16.68 -6.31 -1.20
N PHE A 163 16.02 -5.71 -0.22
CA PHE A 163 15.14 -4.56 -0.40
C PHE A 163 15.49 -3.46 0.60
N LEU A 164 15.09 -2.23 0.30
CA LEU A 164 15.24 -1.12 1.24
C LEU A 164 14.20 -1.27 2.36
N MET A 165 14.70 -1.45 3.59
CA MET A 165 13.88 -1.39 4.80
C MET A 165 13.70 0.07 5.19
N THR A 166 12.45 0.48 5.36
CA THR A 166 12.07 1.77 5.95
C THR A 166 10.91 1.56 6.89
#